data_AF-A0A933C2T2-F1
#
_entry.id   AF-A0A933C2T2-F1
#
_cell.length_a   1.000
_cell.length_b   1.000
_cell.length_c   1.000
_cell.angle_alpha   90.00
_cell.angle_beta   90.00
_cell.angle_gamma   90.00
#
_symmetry.space_group_name_H-M   'P 1'
#
loop_
_entity.id
_entity.type
_entity.pdbx_description
1 polymer ?
#
loop_
_entity_poly.entity_id
_entity_poly.type
_entity_poly.pdbx_seq_one_letter_code
_entity_poly.pdbx_strand_id
1 'polypeptide(L)'
;FYRHAIDPTKDTGVQRVLRKSDAPFWAAAEWMLMGTDDVDTWRAAITRTLSDPNCRYMCIYNWSGIRDNRGAVEAIKAMLDVGPRR
;
A
#
# COMPACT_ATOMS: atom_id res chain seq x y z
N PHE A 1 7.55 -4.74 -3.33
CA PHE A 1 6.06 -4.84 -3.30
C PHE A 1 5.57 -5.96 -4.22
N TYR A 2 4.26 -6.21 -4.32
CA TYR A 2 3.64 -7.51 -4.64
C TYR A 2 3.83 -8.53 -3.51
N ARG A 3 4.98 -9.21 -3.43
CA ARG A 3 5.26 -10.22 -2.39
C ARG A 3 5.19 -9.67 -0.95
N HIS A 4 5.55 -8.41 -0.79
CA HIS A 4 5.62 -7.72 0.49
C HIS A 4 4.53 -6.64 0.65
N ALA A 5 3.45 -6.70 -0.14
CA ALA A 5 2.38 -5.70 -0.06
C ALA A 5 1.70 -5.65 1.33
N ILE A 6 1.62 -6.78 2.03
CA ILE A 6 1.13 -6.84 3.42
C ILE A 6 2.04 -6.04 4.37
N ASP A 7 3.35 -6.04 4.13
CA ASP A 7 4.33 -5.42 5.01
C ASP A 7 5.58 -4.93 4.23
N PRO A 8 5.65 -3.63 3.87
CA PRO A 8 6.80 -3.04 3.17
C PRO A 8 8.13 -3.21 3.90
N THR A 9 8.08 -3.27 5.23
CA THR A 9 9.29 -3.35 6.07
C THR A 9 10.03 -4.67 5.91
N LYS A 10 9.36 -5.69 5.36
CA LYS A 10 9.96 -6.99 5.03
C LYS A 10 10.61 -7.03 3.65
N ASP A 11 10.42 -6.00 2.82
CA ASP A 11 11.07 -5.91 1.51
C ASP A 11 12.50 -5.38 1.68
N THR A 12 13.45 -6.30 1.83
CA THR A 12 14.87 -5.95 2.10
C THR A 12 15.49 -5.09 1.01
N GLY A 13 15.02 -5.22 -0.24
CA GLY A 13 15.43 -4.41 -1.38
C GLY A 13 15.00 -2.96 -1.22
N VAL A 14 13.70 -2.75 -0.99
CA VAL A 14 13.12 -1.41 -0.73
C VAL A 14 13.79 -0.77 0.48
N GLN A 15 13.84 -1.49 1.61
CA GLN A 15 14.38 -0.96 2.86
C GLN A 15 15.86 -0.58 2.75
N ARG A 16 16.65 -1.34 1.98
CA ARG A 16 18.05 -1.00 1.70
C ARG A 16 18.18 0.30 0.93
N VAL A 17 17.29 0.57 -0.02
CA VAL A 17 17.31 1.80 -0.83
C VAL A 17 16.81 2.99 -0.02
N LEU A 18 15.71 2.83 0.74
CA LEU A 18 15.18 3.89 1.59
C LEU A 18 16.22 4.39 2.61
N ARG A 19 16.98 3.48 3.24
CA ARG A 19 18.06 3.86 4.18
C ARG A 19 19.21 4.65 3.54
N LYS A 20 19.39 4.55 2.22
CA LYS A 20 20.43 5.26 1.47
C LYS A 20 19.93 6.55 0.84
N SER A 21 18.62 6.74 0.80
CA SER A 21 17.98 7.91 0.23
C SER A 21 18.04 9.05 1.22
N ASP A 22 18.38 10.24 0.73
CA ASP A 22 18.27 11.52 1.43
C ASP A 22 16.96 12.26 1.11
N ALA A 23 16.17 11.74 0.16
CA ALA A 23 14.86 12.28 -0.15
C ALA A 23 13.96 12.27 1.11
N PRO A 24 13.28 13.40 1.42
CA PRO A 24 12.51 13.52 2.67
C PRO A 24 11.24 12.66 2.67
N PHE A 25 10.76 12.28 1.48
CA PHE A 25 9.54 11.49 1.29
C PHE A 25 9.71 10.49 0.16
N TRP A 26 8.89 9.44 0.20
CA TRP A 26 8.81 8.45 -0.86
C TRP A 26 7.36 8.01 -1.08
N ALA A 27 7.14 7.24 -2.14
CA ALA A 27 5.85 6.69 -2.49
C ALA A 27 5.96 5.21 -2.84
N ALA A 28 4.98 4.41 -2.45
CA ALA A 28 4.81 3.05 -2.91
C ALA A 28 4.22 3.07 -4.33
N ALA A 29 5.09 3.17 -5.33
CA ALA A 29 4.71 3.02 -6.74
C ALA A 29 4.58 1.53 -7.09
N GLU A 30 3.59 1.22 -7.91
CA GLU A 30 3.26 -0.16 -8.31
C GLU A 30 2.98 -1.11 -7.12
N TRP A 31 2.08 -0.70 -6.22
CA TRP A 31 1.67 -1.51 -5.09
C TRP A 31 0.45 -2.37 -5.44
N MET A 32 0.45 -3.66 -5.07
CA MET A 32 -0.73 -4.52 -5.22
C MET A 32 -0.67 -5.66 -4.21
N LEU A 33 -1.73 -5.80 -3.39
CA LEU A 33 -1.94 -6.99 -2.58
C LEU A 33 -2.59 -8.09 -3.44
N MET A 34 -2.04 -9.29 -3.40
CA MET A 34 -2.49 -10.42 -4.21
C MET A 34 -2.97 -11.58 -3.33
N GLY A 35 -3.90 -12.39 -3.87
CA GLY A 35 -4.29 -13.67 -3.28
C GLY A 35 -5.29 -13.59 -2.13
N THR A 36 -5.97 -12.46 -1.93
CA THR A 36 -7.03 -12.31 -0.92
C THR A 36 -8.10 -11.32 -1.35
N ASP A 37 -9.34 -11.60 -0.98
CA ASP A 37 -10.53 -10.73 -1.08
C ASP A 37 -11.05 -10.29 0.30
N ASP A 38 -10.26 -10.49 1.36
CA ASP A 38 -10.60 -10.06 2.72
C ASP A 38 -10.39 -8.55 2.91
N VAL A 39 -11.47 -7.85 3.28
CA VAL A 39 -11.48 -6.38 3.43
C VAL A 39 -10.49 -5.92 4.50
N ASP A 40 -10.41 -6.62 5.62
CA ASP A 40 -9.58 -6.20 6.76
C ASP A 40 -8.10 -6.40 6.46
N THR A 41 -7.74 -7.47 5.76
CA THR A 41 -6.38 -7.67 5.24
C THR A 41 -5.98 -6.55 4.29
N TRP A 42 -6.88 -6.16 3.37
CA TRP A 42 -6.64 -5.02 2.47
C TRP A 42 -6.45 -3.71 3.22
N ARG A 43 -7.34 -3.41 4.18
CA ARG A 43 -7.23 -2.19 5.03
C ARG A 43 -5.93 -2.17 5.82
N ALA A 44 -5.56 -3.28 6.43
CA ALA A 44 -4.33 -3.40 7.20
C ALA A 44 -3.10 -3.19 6.33
N ALA A 45 -3.06 -3.80 5.13
CA ALA A 45 -1.95 -3.67 4.20
C ALA A 45 -1.79 -2.23 3.66
N ILE A 46 -2.90 -1.59 3.28
CA ILE A 46 -2.92 -0.18 2.85
C ILE A 46 -2.44 0.73 3.99
N THR A 47 -3.03 0.58 5.18
CA THR A 47 -2.70 1.39 6.36
C THR A 47 -1.23 1.24 6.73
N ARG A 48 -0.73 0.00 6.77
CA ARG A 48 0.66 -0.27 7.11
C ARG A 48 1.62 0.33 6.10
N THR A 49 1.31 0.24 4.81
CA THR A 49 2.14 0.83 3.75
C THR A 49 2.18 2.36 3.85
N LEU A 50 1.03 3.01 4.07
CA LEU A 50 0.95 4.47 4.21
C LEU A 50 1.49 4.98 5.56
N SER A 51 1.60 4.13 6.56
CA SER A 51 2.17 4.47 7.87
C SER A 51 3.69 4.24 7.95
N ASP A 52 4.31 3.67 6.91
CA ASP A 52 5.76 3.51 6.86
C ASP A 52 6.43 4.90 6.84
N PRO A 53 7.46 5.17 7.67
CA PRO A 53 8.09 6.48 7.77
C PRO A 53 8.38 7.11 6.41
N ASN A 54 7.95 8.36 6.26
CA ASN A 54 8.12 9.18 5.06
C ASN A 54 7.37 8.72 3.80
N CYS A 55 6.54 7.66 3.87
CA CYS A 55 5.64 7.27 2.79
C CYS A 55 4.47 8.26 2.69
N ARG A 56 4.33 8.95 1.56
CA ARG A 56 3.29 9.97 1.35
C ARG A 56 2.17 9.52 0.43
N TYR A 57 2.48 8.65 -0.51
CA TYR A 57 1.56 8.23 -1.55
C TYR A 57 1.70 6.75 -1.82
N MET A 58 0.62 6.15 -2.29
CA MET A 58 0.58 4.79 -2.78
C MET A 58 -0.19 4.77 -4.09
N CYS A 59 0.41 4.18 -5.12
CA CYS A 59 -0.23 3.92 -6.40
C CYS A 59 -0.57 2.45 -6.48
N ILE A 60 -1.86 2.12 -6.48
CA ILE A 60 -2.32 0.75 -6.63
C ILE A 60 -2.20 0.36 -8.11
N TYR A 61 -1.36 -0.63 -8.40
CA TYR A 61 -1.16 -1.13 -9.75
C TYR A 61 -2.34 -1.99 -10.20
N ASN A 62 -2.62 -1.93 -11.50
CA ASN A 62 -3.52 -2.84 -12.21
C ASN A 62 -4.95 -2.90 -11.65
N TRP A 63 -5.70 -1.81 -11.81
CA TRP A 63 -7.13 -1.75 -11.48
C TRP A 63 -7.94 -2.92 -12.08
N SER A 64 -7.62 -3.33 -13.32
CA SER A 64 -8.32 -4.43 -13.98
C SER A 64 -8.24 -5.75 -13.20
N GLY A 65 -7.16 -5.97 -12.44
CA GLY A 65 -6.97 -7.16 -11.62
C GLY A 65 -7.69 -7.14 -10.27
N ILE A 66 -8.22 -5.99 -9.83
CA ILE A 66 -8.86 -5.84 -8.50
C ILE A 66 -10.25 -5.22 -8.52
N ARG A 67 -10.73 -4.72 -9.68
CA ARG A 67 -12.03 -4.04 -9.78
C ARG A 67 -13.22 -4.92 -9.34
N ASP A 68 -13.08 -6.25 -9.48
CA ASP A 68 -14.09 -7.24 -9.12
C ASP A 68 -13.79 -7.90 -7.74
N ASN A 69 -12.68 -7.52 -7.09
CA ASN A 69 -12.33 -7.94 -5.75
C ASN A 69 -13.05 -7.03 -4.74
N ARG A 70 -14.13 -7.55 -4.12
CA ARG A 70 -14.94 -6.79 -3.16
C ARG A 70 -14.12 -6.28 -1.98
N GLY A 71 -13.24 -7.12 -1.43
CA GLY A 71 -12.31 -6.75 -0.37
C GLY A 71 -11.49 -5.53 -0.68
N ALA A 72 -10.85 -5.56 -1.85
CA ALA A 72 -10.02 -4.46 -2.33
C ALA A 72 -10.83 -3.17 -2.51
N VAL A 73 -11.96 -3.24 -3.22
CA VAL A 73 -12.78 -2.06 -3.53
C VAL A 73 -13.37 -1.43 -2.27
N GLU A 74 -13.90 -2.25 -1.35
CA GLU A 74 -14.47 -1.75 -0.09
C GLU A 74 -13.40 -1.13 0.81
N ALA A 75 -12.21 -1.74 0.89
CA ALA A 75 -11.08 -1.17 1.62
C ALA A 75 -10.62 0.16 1.02
N ILE A 76 -10.47 0.25 -0.31
CA ILE A 76 -10.07 1.49 -1.01
C ILE A 76 -11.09 2.59 -0.79
N LYS A 77 -12.39 2.32 -0.96
CA LYS A 77 -13.46 3.31 -0.72
C LYS A 77 -13.41 3.82 0.71
N ALA A 78 -13.35 2.92 1.68
CA ALA A 78 -13.26 3.29 3.09
C ALA A 78 -12.09 4.23 3.37
N MET A 79 -10.91 3.97 2.77
CA MET A 79 -9.74 4.84 2.92
C MET A 79 -9.90 6.23 2.30
N LEU A 80 -10.66 6.35 1.20
CA LEU A 80 -10.94 7.63 0.55
C LEU A 80 -11.99 8.44 1.33
N ASP A 81 -12.97 7.77 1.93
CA ASP A 81 -14.06 8.40 2.69
C ASP A 81 -13.59 9.03 4.01
N VAL A 82 -12.45 8.59 4.57
CA VAL A 82 -11.90 9.18 5.82
C VAL A 82 -11.35 10.60 5.60
N GLY A 83 -11.19 11.06 4.35
CA GLY A 83 -10.55 12.33 4.02
C GLY A 83 -9.07 12.38 4.44
N PRO A 84 -8.25 13.28 3.88
CA PRO A 84 -6.84 13.34 4.27
C PRO A 84 -6.75 13.83 5.72
N ARG A 85 -6.24 12.99 6.63
CA ARG A 85 -5.72 13.48 7.91
C ARG A 85 -4.54 14.39 7.58
N ARG A 86 -4.73 15.69 7.80
CA ARG A 86 -3.69 16.72 7.72
C ARG A 86 -2.66 16.51 8.81
#